data_AF-A0A974P413-F1
#
_entry.id   AF-A0A974P413-F1
#
_cell.length_a   1.000
_cell.length_b   1.000
_cell.length_c   1.000
_cell.angle_alpha   90.00
_cell.angle_beta   90.00
_cell.angle_gamma   90.00
#
_symmetry.space_group_name_H-M   'P 1'
#
loop_
_entity.id
_entity.type
_entity.pdbx_description
1 polymer ?
#
loop_
_entity_poly.entity_id
_entity_poly.type
_entity_poly.pdbx_seq_one_letter_code
_entity_poly.pdbx_strand_id
1 'polypeptide(L)' 'MSIPLDIMSMEDGLVGAETFAVTRPSSNGKLAADLTKLATRPERHRYVFFCAPGFVLTERLTQFERNGVQVWSVEI' A
#
# COMPACT_ATOMS: atom_id res chain seq x y z
N MET A 1 18.26 5.22 -12.99
CA MET A 1 18.05 5.19 -11.53
C MET A 1 16.73 4.49 -11.27
N SER A 2 16.67 3.55 -10.32
CA SER A 2 15.40 2.88 -9.96
C SER A 2 14.60 3.78 -9.03
N ILE A 3 13.31 3.94 -9.31
CA ILE A 3 12.38 4.63 -8.43
C ILE A 3 12.08 3.67 -7.25
N PRO A 4 12.22 4.09 -5.97
CA PRO A 4 12.14 3.18 -4.82
C PRO A 4 10.73 2.72 -4.41
N LEU A 5 9.69 3.51 -4.70
CA LEU A 5 8.27 3.26 -4.38
C LEU A 5 7.40 3.57 -5.61
N ASP A 6 6.19 3.02 -5.66
CA ASP A 6 5.28 3.28 -6.77
C ASP A 6 4.71 4.71 -6.73
N ILE A 7 4.48 5.24 -5.52
CA ILE A 7 4.06 6.62 -5.28
C ILE A 7 4.96 7.23 -4.21
N MET A 8 5.50 8.42 -4.47
CA MET A 8 6.28 9.18 -3.50
C MET A 8 6.08 10.69 -3.67
N SER A 9 6.30 11.43 -2.58
CA SER A 9 6.37 12.88 -2.63
C SER A 9 7.68 13.35 -3.27
N MET A 10 7.66 14.54 -3.87
CA MET A 10 8.88 15.27 -4.25
C MET A 10 9.65 15.76 -3.02
N GLU A 11 8.94 16.00 -1.91
CA GLU A 11 9.55 16.27 -0.61
C GLU A 11 9.90 14.94 0.08
N ASP A 12 11.18 14.74 0.33
CA ASP A 12 11.71 13.53 0.98
C ASP A 12 11.03 13.27 2.32
N GLY A 13 10.66 12.01 2.57
CA GLY A 13 10.10 11.61 3.86
C GLY A 13 8.65 12.03 4.10
N LEU A 14 7.95 12.65 3.13
CA LEU A 14 6.57 13.06 3.34
C LEU A 14 5.56 11.94 3.03
N VAL A 15 5.55 11.42 1.80
CA VAL A 15 4.60 10.40 1.33
C VAL A 15 5.34 9.27 0.65
N GLY A 16 4.97 8.03 0.98
CA GLY A 16 5.44 6.83 0.30
C GLY A 16 4.35 5.75 0.24
N ALA A 17 4.16 5.14 -0.92
CA ALA A 17 3.17 4.08 -1.09
C ALA A 17 3.54 3.04 -2.13
N GLU A 18 2.97 1.85 -1.97
CA GLU A 18 2.99 0.77 -2.96
C GLU A 18 1.59 0.60 -3.56
N THR A 19 1.54 0.15 -4.81
CA THR A 19 0.31 -0.18 -5.52
C THR A 19 0.39 -1.55 -6.16
N PHE A 20 -0.71 -2.31 -6.15
CA PHE A 20 -0.73 -3.60 -6.86
C PHE A 20 -2.15 -4.08 -7.18
N ALA A 21 -2.25 -4.99 -8.16
CA ALA A 21 -3.46 -5.75 -8.45
C ALA A 21 -3.30 -7.20 -7.99
N VAL A 22 -4.33 -7.78 -7.39
CA VAL A 22 -4.34 -9.17 -6.91
C VAL A 22 -5.72 -9.80 -7.08
N THR A 23 -5.78 -11.13 -7.09
CA THR A 23 -7.08 -11.84 -7.07
C THR A 23 -7.71 -11.86 -5.68
N ARG A 24 -6.90 -11.86 -4.62
CA ARG A 24 -7.29 -11.67 -3.20
C ARG A 24 -6.16 -10.96 -2.44
N PRO A 25 -6.44 -10.15 -1.41
CA PRO A 25 -5.40 -9.48 -0.61
C PRO A 25 -4.41 -10.45 0.06
N SER A 26 -4.85 -11.67 0.36
CA SER A 26 -4.04 -12.73 0.95
C SER A 26 -3.23 -13.55 -0.08
N SER A 27 -3.43 -13.31 -1.38
CA SER A 27 -2.72 -14.06 -2.43
C SER A 27 -1.27 -13.64 -2.56
N ASN A 28 -0.38 -14.61 -2.79
CA ASN A 28 1.05 -14.42 -3.09
C ASN A 28 1.85 -13.55 -2.11
N GLY A 29 1.30 -13.23 -0.93
CA GLY A 29 1.98 -12.47 0.11
C GLY A 29 2.31 -11.01 -0.21
N LYS A 30 1.84 -10.45 -1.35
CA LYS A 30 2.23 -9.10 -1.81
C LYS A 30 1.87 -8.01 -0.78
N LEU A 31 0.65 -8.03 -0.25
CA LEU A 31 0.23 -7.12 0.81
C LEU A 31 1.16 -7.19 2.03
N ALA A 32 1.52 -8.39 2.46
CA ALA A 32 2.42 -8.57 3.60
C ALA A 32 3.83 -8.06 3.28
N ALA A 33 4.36 -8.33 2.08
CA ALA A 33 5.68 -7.84 1.68
C ALA A 33 5.73 -6.30 1.67
N ASP A 34 4.70 -5.65 1.11
CA ASP A 34 4.63 -4.19 0.99
C ASP A 34 4.47 -3.51 2.35
N LEU A 35 3.63 -4.06 3.23
CA LEU A 35 3.51 -3.56 4.58
C LEU A 35 4.83 -3.72 5.37
N THR A 36 5.59 -4.78 5.13
CA THR A 36 6.93 -4.94 5.75
C THR A 36 7.93 -3.92 5.20
N LYS A 37 7.94 -3.73 3.87
CA LYS A 37 8.76 -2.72 3.19
C LYS A 37 8.48 -1.34 3.79
N LEU A 38 7.22 -0.92 3.79
CA LEU A 38 6.78 0.40 4.27
C LEU A 38 6.94 0.57 5.79
N ALA A 39 6.90 -0.49 6.59
CA ALA A 39 7.14 -0.37 8.04
C ALA A 39 8.54 0.17 8.38
N THR A 40 9.52 -0.04 7.51
CA THR A 40 10.92 0.42 7.69
C THR A 40 11.20 1.76 7.04
N ARG A 41 10.20 2.36 6.37
CA ARG A 41 10.35 3.57 5.57
C ARG A 41 10.22 4.84 6.44
N PRO A 42 11.06 5.87 6.22
CA PRO A 42 11.04 7.09 7.03
C PRO A 42 9.81 7.97 6.77
N GLU A 43 9.03 7.71 5.71
CA GLU A 43 7.91 8.56 5.32
C GLU A 43 6.87 8.72 6.42
N ARG A 44 6.43 9.97 6.62
CA ARG A 44 5.40 10.32 7.60
C ARG A 44 4.05 9.69 7.24
N HIS A 45 3.70 9.73 5.96
CA HIS A 45 2.43 9.22 5.45
C HIS A 45 2.70 8.02 4.56
N ARG A 46 2.24 6.85 5.00
CA ARG A 46 2.51 5.57 4.32
C ARG A 46 1.23 4.87 3.95
N TYR A 47 1.14 4.42 2.70
CA TYR A 47 -0.07 3.82 2.16
C TYR A 47 0.24 2.55 1.35
N VAL A 48 -0.74 1.66 1.30
CA VAL A 48 -0.84 0.60 0.31
C VAL A 48 -2.18 0.77 -0.38
N PHE A 49 -2.15 0.83 -1.72
CA PHE A 49 -3.35 0.79 -2.54
C PHE A 49 -3.38 -0.53 -3.29
N PHE A 50 -4.52 -1.21 -3.28
CA PHE A 50 -4.66 -2.39 -4.11
C PHE A 50 -6.02 -2.46 -4.77
N CYS A 51 -6.10 -3.21 -5.86
CA CYS A 51 -7.37 -3.59 -6.45
C CYS A 51 -7.50 -5.11 -6.49
N ALA A 52 -8.70 -5.62 -6.20
CA ALA A 52 -8.99 -7.04 -6.18
C ALA A 52 -10.47 -7.35 -6.43
N PRO A 53 -10.79 -8.45 -7.13
CA PRO A 53 -12.16 -8.95 -7.20
C PRO A 53 -12.77 -9.11 -5.80
N GLY A 54 -13.99 -8.56 -5.62
CA GLY A 54 -14.71 -8.56 -4.33
C GLY A 54 -14.44 -7.35 -3.43
N PHE A 55 -13.50 -6.49 -3.78
CA PHE A 55 -13.29 -5.17 -3.15
C PHE A 55 -13.71 -4.09 -4.14
N VAL A 56 -15.03 -3.85 -4.20
CA VAL A 56 -15.67 -3.05 -5.26
C VAL A 56 -15.80 -1.56 -4.94
N LEU A 57 -15.32 -1.14 -3.77
CA LEU A 57 -15.35 0.25 -3.34
C LEU A 57 -13.93 0.76 -3.15
N THR A 58 -13.76 2.07 -3.36
CA THR A 58 -12.58 2.78 -2.87
C THR A 58 -12.79 3.10 -1.40
N GLU A 59 -12.17 2.31 -0.51
CA GLU A 59 -12.35 2.45 0.93
C GLU A 59 -11.11 2.05 1.72
N ARG A 60 -11.02 2.56 2.95
CA ARG A 60 -9.93 2.25 3.88
C ARG A 60 -10.25 0.97 4.64
N LEU A 61 -9.32 0.02 4.60
CA LEU A 61 -9.49 -1.31 5.16
C LEU A 61 -8.59 -1.47 6.39
N THR A 62 -9.06 -0.96 7.53
CA THR A 62 -8.30 -0.91 8.78
C THR A 62 -7.88 -2.30 9.29
N GLN A 63 -8.60 -3.36 8.93
CA GLN A 63 -8.27 -4.74 9.27
C GLN A 63 -6.95 -5.25 8.66
N PHE A 64 -6.44 -4.59 7.61
CA PHE A 64 -5.17 -4.93 6.98
C PHE A 64 -4.01 -4.03 7.39
N GLU A 65 -4.28 -2.97 8.16
CA GLU A 65 -3.27 -2.01 8.55
C GLU A 65 -2.33 -2.56 9.61
N ARG A 66 -1.05 -2.16 9.51
CA ARG A 66 -0.05 -2.40 10.54
C ARG A 66 1.06 -1.35 10.47
N ASN A 67 1.73 -1.11 11.59
CA ASN A 67 2.87 -0.20 11.68
C ASN A 67 2.57 1.23 11.15
N GLY A 68 1.32 1.67 11.30
CA GLY A 68 0.86 2.99 10.83
C GLY A 68 0.78 3.14 9.30
N VAL A 69 0.84 2.04 8.54
CA VAL A 69 0.62 2.04 7.09
C VAL A 69 -0.87 1.88 6.83
N GLN A 70 -1.47 2.84 6.11
CA GLN A 70 -2.88 2.75 5.75
C GLN A 70 -3.08 1.83 4.54
N VAL A 71 -4.16 1.06 4.55
CA VAL A 71 -4.48 0.15 3.44
C VAL A 71 -5.80 0.54 2.83
N TRP A 72 -5.81 0.68 1.51
CA TRP A 72 -6.96 1.11 0.74
C TRP A 72 -7.23 0.13 -0.40
N SER A 73 -8.49 -0.26 -0.57
CA SER A 73 -8.94 -0.79 -1.86
C SER A 73 -9.22 0.34 -2.82
N VAL A 74 -9.03 0.08 -4.11
CA VAL A 74 -9.38 0.96 -5.21
C VAL A 74 -10.34 0.19 -6.11
N GLU A 75 -11.46 0.83 -6.47
CA GLU A 75 -12.43 0.27 -7.41
C GLU A 75 -11.80 0.04 -8.80
N ILE A 76 -12.22 -1.04 -9.47
CA ILE A 76 -11.78 -1.40 -10.84
C ILE A 76 -12.93 -1.15 -11.82
#